data_AF-A0A6B0VME3-F1
#
_entry.id   AF-A0A6B0VME3-F1
#
_cell.length_a   1.000
_cell.length_b   1.000
_cell.length_c   1.000
_cell.angle_alpha   90.00
_cell.angle_beta   90.00
_cell.angle_gamma   90.00
#
_symmetry.space_group_name_H-M   'P 1'
#
loop_
_entity.id
_entity.type
_entity.pdbx_description
1 polymer ?
#
loop_
_entity_poly.entity_id
_entity_poly.type
_entity_poly.pdbx_seq_one_letter_code
_entity_poly.pdbx_strand_id
1 'polypeptide(L)' 'MEKIADPITTESRFQTALQTLIVDAITNGVPVEGGWECRSSNDDIPDWDIAIQEVTKPFTLSNDRDSQ' A
#
# COMPACT_ATOMS: atom_id res chain seq x y z
N MET A 1 4.89 4.21 23.86
CA MET A 1 5.77 4.89 22.89
C MET A 1 4.95 5.11 21.65
N GLU A 2 4.60 6.36 21.37
CA GLU A 2 3.91 6.73 20.14
C GLU A 2 4.91 6.59 18.99
N LYS A 3 4.61 5.74 18.01
CA LYS A 3 5.47 5.53 16.84
C LYS A 3 5.39 6.83 16.03
N ILE A 4 6.37 7.71 16.20
CA ILE A 4 6.49 8.91 15.37
C ILE A 4 6.73 8.41 13.95
N ALA A 5 5.68 8.40 13.13
CA ALA A 5 5.80 8.02 11.73
C ALA A 5 6.69 9.08 11.05
N ASP A 6 7.69 8.62 10.29
CA ASP A 6 8.52 9.51 9.51
C ASP A 6 7.65 10.37 8.58
N PRO A 7 7.93 11.68 8.44
CA PRO A 7 7.13 12.54 7.60
C PRO A 7 7.19 12.07 6.15
N ILE A 8 6.01 11.99 5.53
CA ILE A 8 5.81 11.64 4.12
C ILE A 8 5.97 12.92 3.30
N THR A 9 7.18 13.18 2.84
CA THR A 9 7.52 14.38 2.04
C THR A 9 7.84 14.07 0.59
N THR A 10 7.85 12.79 0.21
CA THR A 10 8.13 12.34 -1.16
C THR A 10 7.19 11.22 -1.57
N GLU A 11 6.97 11.09 -2.87
CA GLU A 11 6.16 10.01 -3.45
C GLU A 11 6.73 8.63 -3.10
N SER A 12 8.05 8.44 -3.16
CA SER A 12 8.69 7.18 -2.79
C SER A 12 8.47 6.81 -1.31
N ARG A 13 8.44 7.81 -0.41
CA ARG A 13 8.10 7.58 1.01
C ARG A 13 6.63 7.23 1.18
N PHE A 14 5.73 7.92 0.45
CA PHE A 14 4.31 7.58 0.45
C PHE A 14 4.08 6.14 -0.01
N GLN A 15 4.69 5.74 -1.13
CA GLN A 15 4.59 4.39 -1.68
C GLN A 15 5.11 3.33 -0.69
N THR A 16 6.27 3.57 -0.08
CA THR A 16 6.84 2.66 0.92
C THR A 16 5.91 2.51 2.13
N ALA A 17 5.39 3.63 2.66
CA ALA A 17 4.48 3.62 3.79
C ALA A 17 3.17 2.88 3.48
N LEU A 18 2.60 3.10 2.29
CA LEU A 18 1.40 2.40 1.83
C LEU A 18 1.64 0.89 1.69
N GLN A 19 2.77 0.48 1.13
CA GLN A 19 3.14 -0.93 1.03
C GLN A 19 3.27 -1.59 2.41
N THR A 20 3.97 -0.95 3.35
CA THR A 20 4.09 -1.46 4.73
C THR A 20 2.72 -1.58 5.39
N LEU A 21 1.87 -0.56 5.27
CA LEU A 21 0.52 -0.57 5.83
C LEU A 21 -0.33 -1.74 5.32
N ILE A 22 -0.35 -1.96 4.00
CA ILE A 22 -1.13 -3.03 3.39
C ILE A 22 -0.62 -4.41 3.83
N VAL A 23 0.70 -4.63 3.82
CA VAL A 23 1.30 -5.90 4.24
C VAL A 23 1.03 -6.20 5.71
N ASP A 24 1.15 -5.19 6.58
CA ASP A 24 0.87 -5.34 8.01
C ASP A 24 -0.60 -5.68 8.26
N ALA A 25 -1.53 -5.03 7.57
CA ALA A 25 -2.97 -5.32 7.68
C ALA A 25 -3.29 -6.76 7.27
N ILE A 26 -2.78 -7.21 6.11
CA ILE A 26 -2.96 -8.59 5.63
C ILE A 26 -2.38 -9.60 6.62
N THR A 27 -1.17 -9.36 7.13
CA THR A 27 -0.51 -10.25 8.10
C THR A 27 -1.31 -10.38 9.39
N ASN A 28 -2.03 -9.34 9.77
CA ASN A 28 -2.90 -9.33 10.95
C ASN A 28 -4.34 -9.78 10.67
N GLY A 29 -4.64 -10.29 9.46
CA GLY A 29 -5.96 -10.79 9.08
C GLY A 29 -7.01 -9.70 8.88
N VAL A 30 -6.58 -8.45 8.67
CA VAL A 30 -7.48 -7.35 8.31
C VAL A 30 -7.69 -7.37 6.79
N PRO A 31 -8.93 -7.53 6.29
CA PRO A 31 -9.20 -7.45 4.86
C PRO A 31 -9.00 -6.02 4.38
N VAL A 32 -8.20 -5.85 3.33
CA VAL A 32 -7.85 -4.54 2.77
C VAL A 32 -8.56 -4.23 1.46
N GLU A 33 -9.08 -5.24 0.77
CA GLU A 33 -9.78 -5.06 -0.51
C GLU A 33 -11.09 -4.30 -0.35
N GLY A 34 -11.40 -3.44 -1.33
CA GLY A 34 -12.62 -2.64 -1.36
C GLY A 34 -12.38 -1.14 -1.37
N GLY A 35 -13.45 -0.39 -1.09
CA GLY A 35 -13.43 1.07 -0.99
C GLY A 35 -13.16 1.55 0.44
N TRP A 36 -12.37 2.62 0.56
CA TRP A 36 -11.99 3.23 1.82
C TRP A 36 -12.14 4.75 1.71
N GLU A 37 -12.88 5.32 2.65
CA GLU A 37 -13.01 6.77 2.74
C GLU A 37 -11.90 7.34 3.63
N CYS A 38 -11.10 8.25 3.08
CA CYS A 38 -10.14 9.04 3.83
C CYS A 38 -10.67 10.46 3.94
N ARG A 39 -11.35 10.74 5.05
CA ARG A 39 -11.92 12.06 5.35
C ARG A 39 -10.90 12.92 6.07
N SER A 40 -10.62 14.09 5.53
CA SER A 40 -9.75 15.06 6.19
C SER A 40 -10.55 15.86 7.22
N SER A 41 -9.98 16.05 8.41
CA SER A 41 -10.52 17.00 9.39
C SER A 41 -10.03 18.44 9.15
N ASN A 42 -9.20 18.65 8.13
CA ASN A 42 -8.68 19.95 7.72
C ASN A 42 -9.35 20.37 6.41
N ASP A 43 -10.03 21.52 6.44
CA ASP A 43 -10.78 22.09 5.30
C ASP A 43 -9.90 22.45 4.09
N ASP A 44 -8.59 22.63 4.29
CA ASP A 44 -7.63 22.90 3.22
C ASP A 44 -7.14 21.62 2.49
N ILE A 45 -7.50 20.44 3.01
CA ILE A 45 -7.10 19.14 2.45
C ILE A 45 -8.37 18.42 1.98
N PRO A 46 -8.43 18.00 0.71
CA PRO A 46 -9.61 17.32 0.20
C PRO A 46 -9.80 15.95 0.85
N ASP A 47 -11.04 15.47 0.83
CA ASP A 47 -11.36 14.07 1.09
C ASP A 47 -10.93 13.19 -0.09
N TRP A 48 -10.57 11.96 0.22
CA TRP A 48 -10.17 10.97 -0.77
C TRP A 48 -11.02 9.71 -0.66
N ASP A 49 -11.41 9.19 -1.82
CA ASP A 49 -11.90 7.82 -1.96
C ASP A 49 -10.74 6.94 -2.45
N ILE A 50 -10.51 5.82 -1.77
CA ILE A 50 -9.39 4.91 -2.03
C ILE A 50 -9.98 3.55 -2.39
N ALA A 51 -9.59 3.00 -3.54
CA ALA A 51 -9.97 1.65 -3.94
C ALA A 51 -8.75 0.73 -3.94
N ILE A 52 -8.83 -0.38 -3.20
CA ILE A 52 -7.80 -1.42 -3.14
C ILE A 52 -8.32 -2.68 -3.81
N GLN A 53 -7.56 -3.19 -4.79
CA GLN A 53 -7.87 -4.41 -5.52
C GLN A 53 -6.60 -5.27 -5.63
N GLU A 54 -6.75 -6.59 -5.46
CA GLU A 54 -5.67 -7.51 -5.74
C GLU A 54 -5.33 -7.50 -7.24
N VAL A 55 -4.04 -7.46 -7.54
CA VAL A 55 -3.54 -7.55 -8.91
C VAL A 55 -2.62 -8.76 -9.04
N THR A 56 -2.69 -9.44 -10.17
CA THR A 56 -1.77 -10.53 -10.46
C THR A 56 -0.35 -9.99 -10.57
N LYS A 57 0.59 -10.65 -9.90
CA LYS A 57 2.01 -10.35 -10.10
C LYS A 57 2.36 -10.49 -11.59
N PRO A 58 3.21 -9.61 -12.14
CA PRO A 58 3.67 -9.81 -13.51
C PRO A 58 4.28 -11.21 -13.61
N PHE A 59 3.82 -11.98 -14.59
CA PHE A 59 4.39 -13.29 -14.87
C PHE A 59 5.80 -13.07 -15.41
N THR A 60 6.80 -13.16 -14.53
CA THR A 60 8.19 -13.22 -14.97
C THR A 60 8.40 -14.63 -15.49
N LEU A 61 8.52 -14.78 -16.82
CA LEU A 61 9.14 -15.96 -17.41
C LEU A 61 10.58 -16.02 -16.88
N SER A 62 10.79 -16.73 -15.76
CA SER A 62 12.12 -17.19 -15.39
C SER A 62 12.56 -18.09 -16.53
N ASN A 63 13.44 -17.57 -17.37
CA ASN A 63 14.04 -18.31 -18.46
C ASN A 63 15.08 -19.25 -17.83
N ASP A 64 14.60 -20.26 -17.11
CA ASP A 64 15.38 -21.42 -16.70
C ASP A 64 15.67 -22.22 -17.97
N ARG A 65 16.59 -21.69 -18.78
CA ARG A 65 17.23 -22.46 -19.84
C ARG A 65 18.11 -23.49 -19.17
N ASP A 66 17.65 -24.73 -19.25
CA ASP A 66 18.45 -25.93 -19.49
C ASP A 66 19.96 -25.68 -19.39
N SER A 67 20.54 -26.12 -18.27
CA SER A 67 21.89 -26.66 -18.28
C SER A 67 21.75 -28.11 -17.81
N GLN A 68 21.46 -28.98 -18.78
CA GLN A 68 21.80 -30.40 -18.71
C GLN A 68 23.31 -30.56 -18.64
#